data_AF-A0A7D9JRI2-F1
#
_entry.id   AF-A0A7D9JRI2-F1
#
_cell.length_a   1.000
_cell.length_b   1.000
_cell.length_c   1.000
_cell.angle_alpha   90.00
_cell.angle_beta   90.00
_cell.angle_gamma   90.00
#
_symmetry.space_group_name_H-M   'P 1'
#
loop_
_entity.id
_entity.type
_entity.pdbx_description
1 polymer ?
#
loop_
_entity_poly.entity_id
_entity_poly.type
_entity_poly.pdbx_seq_one_letter_code
_entity_poly.pdbx_strand_id
1 'polypeptide(L)'
;DGRHSKEVAFCLRVTKQEYEEQKQFGTQRFLEDLLDSIVRDEKINEKERKKKLKQFQKTYPEIYFSRYPPDGLSVMSQQPTKLRRVMKPLTR
;
A
#
# COMPACT_ATOMS: atom_id res chain seq x y z
N ASP A 1 45.87 -2.40 13.02
CA ASP A 1 44.65 -2.32 13.84
C ASP A 1 43.64 -1.40 13.14
N GLY A 2 42.72 -2.00 12.37
CA GLY A 2 41.78 -1.27 11.52
C GLY A 2 40.51 -0.91 12.28
N ARG A 3 40.38 0.36 12.64
CA ARG A 3 39.26 0.93 13.39
C ARG A 3 37.98 0.84 12.55
N HIS A 4 37.19 -0.22 12.74
CA HIS A 4 35.85 -0.31 12.18
C HIS A 4 34.94 0.64 12.96
N SER A 5 34.76 1.86 12.43
CA SER A 5 33.76 2.80 12.95
C SER A 5 32.38 2.21 12.65
N LYS A 6 31.69 1.72 13.68
CA LYS A 6 30.27 1.35 13.54
C LYS A 6 29.49 2.65 13.42
N GLU A 7 29.22 3.07 12.19
CA GLU A 7 28.29 4.17 11.93
C GLU A 7 26.93 3.80 12.53
N VAL A 8 26.48 4.61 13.49
CA VAL A 8 25.15 4.49 14.06
C VAL A 8 24.20 5.18 13.11
N ALA A 9 23.41 4.39 12.37
CA ALA A 9 22.34 4.94 11.55
C ALA A 9 21.20 5.40 12.47
N PHE A 10 21.01 6.71 12.59
CA PHE A 10 19.81 7.29 13.19
C PHE A 10 18.82 7.67 12.09
N CYS A 11 17.53 7.46 12.35
CA CYS A 11 16.48 7.94 11.45
C CYS A 11 16.44 9.48 11.48
N LEU A 12 16.56 10.12 10.33
CA LEU A 12 16.34 11.55 10.19
C LEU A 12 14.86 11.87 10.40
N ARG A 13 14.58 12.99 11.07
CA ARG A 13 13.21 13.43 11.36
C ARG A 13 12.58 13.97 10.07
N VAL A 14 11.58 13.26 9.56
CA VAL A 14 10.77 13.70 8.41
C VAL A 14 9.85 14.85 8.85
N THR A 15 9.75 15.91 8.06
CA THR A 15 8.79 16.99 8.34
C THR A 15 7.35 16.52 8.14
N LYS A 16 6.37 17.24 8.69
CA LYS A 16 4.95 16.89 8.51
C LYS A 16 4.53 16.88 7.04
N GLN A 17 5.08 17.79 6.24
CA GLN A 17 4.79 17.90 4.82
C GLN A 17 5.35 16.70 4.06
N GLU A 18 6.65 16.42 4.24
CA GLU A 18 7.30 15.25 3.63
C GLU A 18 6.65 13.93 4.05
N TYR A 19 6.18 13.83 5.30
CA TYR A 19 5.43 12.67 5.77
C TYR A 19 4.13 12.50 4.97
N GLU A 20 3.36 13.57 4.77
CA GLU A 20 2.10 13.48 4.05
C GLU A 20 2.33 13.17 2.56
N GLU A 21 3.39 13.74 1.95
CA GLU A 21 3.81 13.43 0.58
C GLU A 21 4.26 11.96 0.45
N GLN A 22 5.17 11.48 1.31
CA GLN A 22 5.63 10.08 1.30
C GLN A 22 4.49 9.11 1.60
N LYS A 23 3.58 9.48 2.50
CA LYS A 23 2.41 8.67 2.85
C LYS A 23 1.49 8.50 1.66
N GLN A 24 1.24 9.54 0.88
CA GLN A 24 0.33 9.45 -0.26
C GLN A 24 1.02 8.80 -1.45
N PHE A 25 2.17 9.33 -1.89
CA PHE A 25 2.84 8.84 -3.09
C PHE A 25 3.58 7.52 -2.88
N GLY A 26 4.28 7.37 -1.75
CA GLY A 26 5.04 6.16 -1.45
C GLY A 26 4.14 4.95 -1.19
N THR A 27 3.10 5.12 -0.37
CA THR A 27 2.17 4.02 -0.07
C THR A 27 1.37 3.62 -1.30
N GLN A 28 0.88 4.59 -2.09
CA GLN A 28 0.14 4.28 -3.31
C GLN A 28 1.02 3.53 -4.31
N ARG A 29 2.24 4.02 -4.57
CA ARG A 29 3.16 3.37 -5.52
C ARG A 29 3.53 1.95 -5.08
N PHE A 30 3.77 1.75 -3.79
CA PHE A 30 4.03 0.42 -3.22
C PHE A 30 2.85 -0.53 -3.42
N LEU A 31 1.62 -0.06 -3.20
CA LEU A 31 0.42 -0.86 -3.39
C LEU A 31 0.17 -1.20 -4.88
N GLU A 32 0.48 -0.28 -5.79
CA GLU A 32 0.48 -0.58 -7.24
C GLU A 32 1.49 -1.66 -7.61
N ASP A 33 2.71 -1.56 -7.08
CA ASP A 33 3.76 -2.55 -7.32
C ASP A 33 3.39 -3.92 -6.74
N LEU A 34 2.75 -3.94 -5.56
CA LEU A 34 2.20 -5.15 -4.97
C LEU A 34 1.12 -5.79 -5.85
N LEU A 35 0.19 -5.00 -6.40
CA LEU A 35 -0.83 -5.48 -7.32
C LEU A 35 -0.19 -6.11 -8.57
N ASP A 36 0.80 -5.43 -9.13
CA ASP A 36 1.51 -5.88 -10.32
C ASP A 36 2.31 -7.17 -10.04
N SER A 37 2.99 -7.25 -8.90
CA SER A 37 3.65 -8.47 -8.45
C SER A 37 2.67 -9.65 -8.34
N ILE A 38 1.48 -9.45 -7.77
CA ILE A 38 0.47 -10.52 -7.68
C ILE A 38 0.02 -10.99 -9.07
N VAL A 39 -0.13 -10.07 -10.03
CA VAL A 39 -0.56 -10.38 -11.40
C VAL A 39 0.53 -11.12 -12.18
N ARG A 40 1.79 -10.67 -12.06
CA ARG A 40 2.95 -11.20 -12.80
C ARG A 40 3.59 -12.44 -12.17
N ASP A 41 3.34 -12.73 -10.89
CA ASP A 41 4.01 -13.83 -10.19
C ASP A 41 3.56 -15.21 -10.68
N GLU A 42 4.35 -15.80 -11.58
CA GLU A 42 4.18 -17.13 -12.17
C GLU A 42 4.32 -18.27 -11.16
N LYS A 43 4.88 -18.02 -9.97
CA LYS A 43 5.03 -19.04 -8.91
C LYS A 43 3.70 -19.32 -8.19
N ILE A 44 2.71 -18.44 -8.37
CA ILE A 44 1.38 -18.57 -7.74
C ILE A 44 0.42 -19.23 -8.73
N ASN A 45 -0.15 -20.38 -8.33
CA ASN A 45 -1.21 -21.02 -9.09
C ASN A 45 -2.44 -20.11 -9.27
N GLU A 46 -3.14 -20.24 -10.40
CA GLU A 46 -4.26 -19.37 -10.77
C GLU A 46 -5.34 -19.22 -9.69
N LYS A 47 -5.63 -20.30 -8.96
CA LYS A 47 -6.60 -20.30 -7.85
C LYS A 47 -6.19 -19.34 -6.74
N GLU A 48 -4.92 -19.37 -6.35
CA GLU A 48 -4.37 -18.51 -5.30
C GLU A 48 -4.20 -17.07 -5.80
N ARG A 49 -3.81 -16.88 -7.07
CA ARG A 49 -3.74 -15.56 -7.70
C ARG A 49 -5.10 -14.86 -7.68
N LYS A 50 -6.17 -15.56 -8.06
CA LYS A 50 -7.55 -15.05 -8.01
C LYS A 50 -7.98 -14.67 -6.59
N LYS A 51 -7.58 -15.45 -5.56
CA LYS A 51 -7.87 -15.11 -4.17
C LYS A 51 -7.16 -13.84 -3.72
N LYS A 52 -5.85 -13.73 -4.01
CA LYS A 52 -5.05 -12.55 -3.68
C LYS A 52 -5.57 -11.29 -4.38
N LEU A 53 -5.95 -11.39 -5.66
CA LEU A 53 -6.56 -10.29 -6.39
C LEU A 53 -7.91 -9.86 -5.78
N LYS A 54 -8.78 -10.82 -5.44
CA LYS A 54 -10.05 -10.51 -4.74
C LYS A 54 -9.82 -9.85 -3.38
N GLN A 55 -8.80 -10.29 -2.64
CA GLN A 55 -8.45 -9.67 -1.37
C GLN A 55 -7.92 -8.25 -1.58
N PHE A 56 -7.02 -8.06 -2.54
CA PHE A 56 -6.49 -6.75 -2.89
C PHE A 56 -7.61 -5.79 -3.30
N GLN A 57 -8.53 -6.22 -4.18
CA GLN A 57 -9.68 -5.42 -4.61
C GLN A 57 -10.57 -5.01 -3.42
N LYS A 58 -10.78 -5.90 -2.44
CA LYS A 58 -11.58 -5.58 -1.24
C LYS A 58 -10.88 -4.60 -0.30
N THR A 59 -9.56 -4.71 -0.16
CA THR A 59 -8.79 -3.88 0.78
C THR A 59 -8.43 -2.52 0.18
N TYR A 60 -8.12 -2.48 -1.12
CA TYR A 60 -7.63 -1.30 -1.84
C TYR A 60 -8.41 -1.13 -3.17
N PRO A 61 -9.73 -0.91 -3.13
CA PRO A 61 -10.57 -0.83 -4.32
C PRO A 61 -10.16 0.31 -5.25
N GLU A 62 -9.82 1.46 -4.70
CA GLU A 62 -9.41 2.66 -5.45
C GLU A 62 -8.20 2.39 -6.37
N ILE A 63 -7.18 1.70 -5.85
CA ILE A 63 -5.96 1.36 -6.60
C ILE A 63 -6.26 0.29 -7.65
N TYR A 64 -7.08 -0.70 -7.31
CA TYR A 64 -7.48 -1.75 -8.25
C TYR A 64 -8.28 -1.19 -9.42
N PHE A 65 -9.31 -0.37 -9.18
CA PHE A 65 -10.15 0.22 -10.22
C PHE A 65 -9.44 1.30 -11.02
N SER A 66 -8.45 1.99 -10.46
CA SER A 66 -7.60 2.89 -11.24
C SER A 66 -6.78 2.16 -12.30
N ARG A 67 -6.44 0.88 -12.08
CA ARG A 67 -5.67 0.05 -13.02
C ARG A 67 -6.56 -0.77 -13.96
N TYR A 68 -7.67 -1.27 -13.43
CA TYR A 68 -8.66 -2.04 -14.16
C TYR A 68 -10.00 -1.29 -14.10
N PRO A 69 -10.16 -0.23 -14.90
CA PRO A 69 -11.42 0.50 -14.95
C PRO A 69 -12.53 -0.48 -15.32
N PRO A 70 -13.67 -0.46 -14.61
CA PRO A 70 -14.80 -1.25 -15.01
C PRO A 70 -15.31 -0.65 -16.32
N ASP A 71 -15.02 -1.28 -17.46
CA ASP A 71 -15.62 -0.95 -18.75
C ASP A 71 -17.16 -1.03 -18.63
N GLY A 72 -17.78 0.09 -18.27
CA GLY A 72 -19.21 0.37 -18.35
C GLY A 72 -20.18 -0.40 -17.47
N LEU A 73 -19.89 -1.62 -16.98
CA LEU A 73 -20.89 -2.44 -16.27
C LEU A 73 -20.24 -3.37 -15.23
N SER A 74 -20.16 -2.92 -13.98
CA SER A 74 -20.65 -3.66 -12.79
C SER A 74 -20.25 -2.93 -11.51
N VAL A 75 -21.22 -2.23 -10.94
CA VAL A 75 -21.19 -1.69 -9.59
C VAL A 75 -21.19 -2.87 -8.62
N MET A 76 -20.02 -3.40 -8.28
CA MET A 76 -19.88 -4.35 -7.18
C MET A 76 -19.32 -3.64 -5.96
N SER A 77 -20.28 -3.17 -5.15
CA SER A 77 -20.17 -2.92 -3.72
C SER A 77 -19.31 -1.73 -3.31
N GLN A 78 -19.93 -0.54 -3.32
CA GLN A 78 -19.56 0.55 -2.42
C GLN A 78 -19.70 0.03 -0.98
N GLN A 79 -18.62 -0.46 -0.38
CA GLN A 79 -18.52 -0.46 1.07
C GLN A 79 -17.73 0.78 1.49
N PRO A 80 -18.33 1.70 2.27
CA PRO A 80 -17.59 2.81 2.83
C PRO A 80 -16.56 2.24 3.80
N THR A 81 -15.29 2.21 3.41
CA THR A 81 -14.20 1.90 4.33
C THR A 81 -14.18 3.00 5.39
N LYS A 82 -14.73 2.69 6.56
CA LYS A 82 -14.62 3.53 7.75
C LYS A 82 -13.12 3.77 7.97
N LEU A 83 -12.66 4.97 7.62
CA LEU A 83 -11.35 5.50 8.00
C LEU A 83 -11.22 5.31 9.51
N ARG A 84 -10.48 4.29 9.94
CA ARG A 84 -10.13 4.13 11.34
C ARG A 84 -9.23 5.32 11.66
N ARG A 85 -9.74 6.27 12.45
CA ARG A 85 -8.93 7.30 13.10
C ARG A 85 -7.87 6.60 13.94
N VAL A 86 -6.66 6.49 13.41
CA VAL A 86 -5.49 6.15 14.20
C VAL A 86 -4.73 7.44 14.41
N MET A 87 -4.91 8.02 15.59
CA MET A 87 -3.87 8.62 16.43
C MET A 87 -4.59 9.24 17.64
N LYS A 88 -4.30 8.70 18.83
CA LYS A 88 -4.67 9.32 20.11
C LYS A 88 -3.52 10.27 20.46
N PRO A 89 -3.79 11.52 20.89
CA PRO A 89 -2.71 12.43 21.25
C PRO A 89 -1.96 11.90 22.48
N LEU A 90 -0.63 11.95 22.42
CA LEU A 90 0.20 11.87 23.63
C LEU A 90 0.08 13.22 24.32
N THR A 91 -0.85 13.32 25.26
CA THR A 91 -0.93 14.43 26.20
C THR A 91 0.26 14.34 27.15
N ARG A 92 0.87 15.49 27.45
CA ARG A 92 2.04 15.66 28.33
C ARG A 92 1.70 15.36 29.79
#